data_AF-A0A6G3XS07-F1
#
_entry.id   AF-A0A6G3XS07-F1
#
_cell.length_a   1.000
_cell.length_b   1.000
_cell.length_c   1.000
_cell.angle_alpha   90.00
_cell.angle_beta   90.00
_cell.angle_gamma   90.00
#
_symmetry.space_group_name_H-M   'P 1'
#
loop_
_entity.id
_entity.type
_entity.pdbx_description
1 polymer ?
#
loop_
_entity_poly.entity_id
_entity_poly.type
_entity_poly.pdbx_seq_one_letter_code
_entity_poly.pdbx_strand_id
1 'polypeptide(L)'
;MSTSFADLQSQLGQLSLRDANRLGRRLEGARRIRKPEARQSVLDEIAAEAGRAAERLAARAARLPALSYPDELPVSQKKDE
;
A
#
# COMPACT_ATOMS: atom_id res chain seq x y z
N MET A 1 8.53 -14.59 -2.67
CA MET A 1 7.78 -13.68 -1.80
C MET A 1 7.60 -14.38 -0.46
N SER A 2 8.32 -13.96 0.58
CA SER A 2 8.16 -14.55 1.91
C SER A 2 6.79 -14.16 2.47
N THR A 3 5.93 -15.14 2.77
CA THR A 3 4.59 -14.92 3.34
C THR A 3 4.65 -14.91 4.87
N SER A 4 5.58 -14.13 5.43
CA SER A 4 5.66 -13.94 6.88
C SER A 4 4.78 -12.78 7.33
N PHE A 5 4.41 -12.77 8.62
CA PHE A 5 3.66 -11.65 9.20
C PHE A 5 4.40 -10.32 9.09
N ALA A 6 5.72 -10.31 9.27
CA ALA A 6 6.52 -9.10 9.19
C ALA A 6 6.57 -8.56 7.75
N ASP A 7 6.73 -9.45 6.77
CA ASP A 7 6.74 -9.07 5.35
C ASP A 7 5.39 -8.49 4.92
N LEU A 8 4.30 -9.14 5.32
CA LEU A 8 2.95 -8.63 5.05
C LEU A 8 2.70 -7.30 5.75
N GLN A 9 3.10 -7.13 7.01
CA GLN A 9 2.95 -5.86 7.72
C GLN A 9 3.66 -4.71 6.99
N SER A 10 4.89 -4.94 6.52
CA SER A 10 5.66 -3.99 5.73
C SER A 10 4.98 -3.66 4.39
N GLN A 11 4.47 -4.68 3.69
CA GLN A 11 3.78 -4.51 2.42
C GLN A 11 2.46 -3.72 2.58
N LEU A 12 1.70 -3.98 3.65
CA LEU A 12 0.46 -3.27 3.93
C LEU A 12 0.69 -1.78 4.18
N GLY A 13 1.83 -1.40 4.76
CA GLY A 13 2.22 0.01 4.96
C GLY A 13 2.41 0.80 3.66
N GLN A 14 2.59 0.13 2.52
CA GLN A 14 2.77 0.75 1.21
C GLN A 14 1.44 0.87 0.42
N LEU A 15 0.35 0.32 0.95
CA LEU A 15 -0.96 0.35 0.30
C LEU A 15 -1.74 1.64 0.66
N SER A 16 -2.90 1.81 0.01
CA SER A 16 -3.84 2.85 0.42
C SER A 16 -4.28 2.65 1.88
N LEU A 17 -4.52 3.75 2.61
CA LEU A 17 -4.96 3.70 4.02
C LEU A 17 -6.17 2.77 4.24
N ARG A 18 -7.10 2.71 3.29
CA ARG A 18 -8.27 1.83 3.36
C ARG A 18 -7.88 0.35 3.27
N ASP A 19 -7.04 -0.01 2.29
CA ASP A 19 -6.61 -1.39 2.09
C ASP A 19 -5.67 -1.84 3.23
N ALA A 20 -4.74 -0.99 3.66
CA ALA A 20 -3.85 -1.22 4.79
C ALA A 20 -4.64 -1.51 6.08
N ASN A 21 -5.65 -0.69 6.40
CA ASN A 21 -6.49 -0.91 7.58
C ASN A 21 -7.32 -2.21 7.49
N ARG A 22 -7.95 -2.49 6.33
CA ARG A 22 -8.76 -3.71 6.15
C ARG A 22 -7.93 -4.97 6.32
N LEU A 23 -6.80 -5.03 5.61
CA LEU A 23 -5.92 -6.20 5.60
C LEU A 23 -5.14 -6.33 6.91
N GLY A 24 -4.75 -5.23 7.55
CA GLY A 24 -4.10 -5.24 8.86
C GLY A 24 -4.98 -5.87 9.94
N ARG A 25 -6.28 -5.53 9.98
CA ARG A 25 -7.23 -6.18 10.90
C ARG A 25 -7.37 -7.68 10.65
N ARG A 26 -7.33 -8.10 9.38
CA ARG A 26 -7.40 -9.52 8.99
C ARG A 26 -6.11 -10.26 9.38
N LEU A 27 -4.95 -9.63 9.22
CA LEU A 27 -3.65 -10.15 9.62
C LEU A 27 -3.56 -10.35 11.15
N GLU A 28 -4.04 -9.39 11.94
CA GLU A 28 -4.16 -9.54 13.40
C GLU A 28 -5.11 -10.67 13.79
N GLY A 29 -6.21 -10.86 13.05
CA GLY A 29 -7.08 -12.02 13.22
C GLY A 29 -6.36 -13.34 12.95
N ALA A 30 -5.55 -13.39 11.89
CA ALA A 30 -4.79 -14.59 11.50
C ALA A 30 -3.77 -15.03 12.56
N ARG A 31 -3.22 -14.10 13.35
CA ARG A 31 -2.31 -14.41 14.48
C ARG A 31 -2.96 -15.30 15.54
N ARG A 32 -4.28 -15.25 15.69
CA ARG A 32 -5.03 -16.01 16.70
C ARG A 32 -5.35 -17.44 16.25
N ILE A 33 -5.09 -17.79 14.99
CA ILE A 33 -5.37 -19.12 14.43
C ILE A 33 -4.33 -20.12 14.96
N ARG A 34 -4.82 -21.16 15.63
CA ARG A 34 -3.97 -22.23 16.21
C ARG A 34 -3.52 -23.28 15.21
N LYS A 35 -4.33 -23.52 14.16
CA LYS A 35 -4.01 -24.49 13.10
C LYS A 35 -3.04 -23.86 12.09
N PRO A 36 -1.83 -24.41 11.90
CA PRO A 36 -0.81 -23.78 11.06
C PRO A 36 -1.20 -23.72 9.58
N GLU A 37 -1.92 -24.73 9.07
CA GLU A 37 -2.36 -24.79 7.67
C GLU A 37 -3.42 -23.71 7.39
N ALA A 38 -4.39 -23.58 8.30
CA ALA A 38 -5.42 -22.54 8.20
C ALA A 38 -4.82 -21.13 8.31
N ARG A 39 -3.80 -20.97 9.18
CA ARG A 39 -3.07 -19.72 9.29
C ARG A 39 -2.33 -19.39 7.99
N GLN A 40 -1.65 -20.37 7.39
CA GLN A 40 -0.94 -20.17 6.13
C GLN A 40 -1.88 -19.80 4.99
N SER A 41 -3.02 -20.50 4.86
CA SER A 41 -4.06 -20.17 3.87
C SER A 41 -4.51 -18.72 3.98
N VAL A 42 -4.72 -18.22 5.22
CA VAL A 42 -5.12 -16.82 5.43
C VAL A 42 -3.99 -15.85 5.07
N LEU A 43 -2.73 -16.19 5.37
CA LEU A 43 -1.59 -15.37 4.96
C LEU A 43 -1.45 -15.28 3.44
N ASP A 44 -1.66 -16.39 2.73
CA ASP A 44 -1.59 -16.44 1.28
C ASP A 44 -2.75 -15.64 0.64
N GLU A 45 -3.96 -15.72 1.21
CA GLU A 45 -5.10 -14.90 0.79
C GLU A 45 -4.85 -13.40 1.01
N ILE A 46 -4.28 -13.03 2.18
CA ILE A 46 -3.91 -11.64 2.47
C ILE A 46 -2.83 -11.17 1.48
N ALA A 47 -1.84 -12.00 1.17
CA ALA A 47 -0.80 -11.68 0.20
C ALA A 47 -1.37 -11.42 -1.19
N ALA A 48 -2.30 -12.27 -1.65
CA ALA A 48 -2.98 -12.10 -2.93
C ALA A 48 -3.84 -10.82 -2.97
N GLU A 49 -4.56 -10.50 -1.89
CA GLU A 49 -5.32 -9.24 -1.79
C GLU A 49 -4.42 -8.01 -1.75
N ALA A 50 -3.29 -8.09 -1.06
CA ALA A 50 -2.30 -7.02 -1.00
C ALA A 50 -1.69 -6.76 -2.39
N GLY A 51 -1.41 -7.81 -3.17
CA GLY A 51 -0.97 -7.68 -4.57
C GLY A 51 -2.00 -6.94 -5.42
N ARG A 52 -3.28 -7.35 -5.38
CA ARG A 52 -4.36 -6.64 -6.09
C ARG A 52 -4.53 -5.19 -5.64
N ALA A 53 -4.30 -4.89 -4.38
CA ALA A 53 -4.35 -3.52 -3.85
C ALA A 53 -3.18 -2.67 -4.36
N ALA A 54 -1.98 -3.24 -4.41
CA ALA A 54 -0.80 -2.58 -4.96
C ALA A 54 -0.98 -2.25 -6.45
N GLU A 55 -1.53 -3.17 -7.24
CA GLU A 55 -1.86 -2.94 -8.66
C GLU A 55 -2.83 -1.77 -8.84
N ARG A 56 -3.90 -1.70 -8.03
CA ARG A 56 -4.84 -0.57 -8.07
C ARG A 56 -4.17 0.75 -7.71
N LEU A 57 -3.25 0.74 -6.74
CA LEU A 57 -2.50 1.93 -6.34
C LEU A 57 -1.56 2.38 -7.46
N ALA A 58 -0.82 1.46 -8.06
CA ALA A 58 0.08 1.73 -9.19
C ALA A 58 -0.70 2.27 -10.40
N ALA A 59 -1.85 1.67 -10.74
CA ALA A 59 -2.71 2.14 -11.82
C ALA A 59 -3.25 3.56 -11.55
N ARG A 60 -3.50 3.92 -10.29
CA ARG A 60 -3.87 5.29 -9.91
C ARG A 60 -2.70 6.26 -10.03
N ALA A 61 -1.51 5.87 -9.57
CA ALA A 61 -0.30 6.69 -9.66
C ALA A 61 0.08 6.95 -11.13
N ALA A 62 -0.07 5.97 -12.02
CA ALA A 62 0.19 6.10 -13.44
C ALA A 62 -0.74 7.10 -14.16
N ARG A 63 -1.87 7.47 -13.55
CA ARG A 63 -2.80 8.49 -14.10
C ARG A 63 -2.50 9.90 -13.65
N LEU A 64 -1.51 10.09 -12.76
CA LEU A 64 -1.17 11.41 -12.24
C LEU A 64 -0.44 12.20 -13.35
N PRO A 65 -0.97 13.37 -13.78
CA PRO A 65 -0.26 14.23 -14.73
C PRO A 65 1.04 14.77 -14.12
N ALA A 66 2.02 15.06 -14.97
CA ALA A 66 3.22 15.77 -14.53
C ALA A 66 2.84 17.19 -14.06
N LEU A 67 3.27 17.54 -12.84
CA LEU A 67 3.09 18.89 -12.32
C LEU A 67 4.14 19.80 -12.96
N SER A 68 3.69 20.79 -13.73
CA SER A 68 4.56 21.83 -14.29
C SER A 68 4.02 23.19 -13.85
N TYR A 69 4.93 24.06 -13.43
CA TYR A 69 4.63 25.45 -13.14
C TYR A 69 5.08 26.29 -14.34
N PRO A 70 4.21 27.12 -14.93
CA PRO A 70 4.61 28.05 -15.97
C PRO A 70 5.63 29.06 -15.43
N ASP A 71 6.70 29.30 -16.19
CA ASP A 71 7.75 30.28 -15.83
C ASP A 71 7.20 31.72 -15.78
N GLU A 72 6.05 31.97 -16.42
CA GLU A 72 5.36 33.26 -16.48
C GLU A 72 4.64 33.66 -15.17
N LEU A 73 4.67 32.79 -14.14
CA LEU A 73 4.06 33.11 -12.84
C LEU A 73 4.87 34.19 -12.10
N PRO A 74 4.30 35.37 -11.76
CA PRO A 74 5.00 36.49 -11.10
C PRO A 74 5.62 36.16 -9.73
N VAL A 75 5.33 34.97 -9.19
CA VAL A 75 5.79 34.46 -7.90
C VAL A 75 7.19 33.83 -8.00
N SER A 76 7.70 33.54 -9.21
CA SER A 76 9.07 33.05 -9.44
C SER A 76 10.14 34.15 -9.35
N GLN A 77 9.75 35.42 -9.48
CA GLN A 77 10.67 36.57 -9.41
C GLN A 77 10.95 37.06 -7.97
N LYS A 78 10.24 36.54 -6.96
CA LYS A 78 10.41 36.92 -5.54
C LYS A 78 11.14 35.89 -4.69
N LYS A 79 11.88 34.97 -5.31
CA LYS A 79 12.58 33.91 -4.56
C LYS A 79 13.91 34.38 -3.95
N ASP A 80 14.42 35.55 -4.36
CA ASP A 80 15.72 36.10 -3.95
C ASP A 80 15.61 37.39 -3.10
N GLU A 81 14.43 37.73 -2.56
CA GLU A 81 14.25 38.79 -1.52
C GLU A 81 13.96 38.20 -0.13
#